data_AF-A0A7Y0M9K4-F1
#
_entry.id   AF-A0A7Y0M9K4-F1
#
_cell.length_a   1.000
_cell.length_b   1.000
_cell.length_c   1.000
_cell.angle_alpha   90.00
_cell.angle_beta   90.00
_cell.angle_gamma   90.00
#
_symmetry.space_group_name_H-M   'P 1'
#
loop_
_entity.id
_entity.type
_entity.pdbx_description
1 polymer ?
#
loop_
_entity_poly.entity_id
_entity_poly.type
_entity_poly.pdbx_seq_one_letter_code
_entity_poly.pdbx_strand_id
1 'polypeptide(L)'
;MLAGHCMPISVRIIGNLQVRRGDAVLTAATLGGPKPRQIFEILLLKLGTPVSKDRLVELLWGGRPPGEALATLESYVSVLRRNLQPGCAKTGPLRTANGGYLLEPSLVELDLARFNDLVDLAEHSNPQQAYAALTQALNVGSGTLLSDELTPEWAEEARDHHTATVTAAQIRAAEIAAGLGQAHEAVQWSEHAVASEPLNERAWSALVTSLESAGRYAEGLQAYDKCRRLLDRDLGCAPGPALREAHVRLLQKTAETDGELSEVLEALLYLNERMRAQSLRESAMAAANSRSRGFRTGSNHESASRIISSFLNKALAVS
;
A
#
# COMPACT_ATOMS: atom_id res chain seq x y z
N MET A 1 43.71 25.65 -8.77
CA MET A 1 42.28 25.45 -9.09
C MET A 1 41.82 24.18 -8.42
N LEU A 2 41.28 24.28 -7.20
CA LEU A 2 40.66 23.12 -6.54
C LEU A 2 39.43 22.76 -7.37
N ALA A 3 39.32 21.52 -7.81
CA ALA A 3 38.12 21.01 -8.46
C ALA A 3 36.94 21.27 -7.51
N GLY A 4 36.11 22.26 -7.85
CA GLY A 4 34.98 22.67 -7.04
C GLY A 4 34.05 21.48 -6.86
N HIS A 5 34.06 20.89 -5.67
CA HIS A 5 33.10 19.86 -5.32
C HIS A 5 31.73 20.54 -5.30
N CYS A 6 30.84 20.11 -6.20
CA CYS A 6 29.49 20.63 -6.17
C CYS A 6 28.86 20.19 -4.86
N MET A 7 28.25 21.15 -4.14
CA MET A 7 27.55 20.82 -2.91
C MET A 7 26.32 19.97 -3.22
N PRO A 8 26.05 18.90 -2.43
CA PRO A 8 24.81 18.16 -2.54
C PRO A 8 23.62 19.03 -2.13
N ILE A 9 22.44 18.63 -2.57
CA ILE A 9 21.17 19.22 -2.15
C ILE A 9 20.39 18.20 -1.31
N SER A 10 19.69 18.69 -0.30
CA SER A 10 18.73 17.91 0.47
C SER A 10 17.33 18.35 0.08
N VAL A 11 16.47 17.38 -0.21
CA VAL A 11 15.14 17.60 -0.77
C VAL A 11 14.11 16.80 0.02
N ARG A 12 13.03 17.49 0.40
CA ARG A 12 11.80 16.85 0.84
C ARG A 12 10.72 17.07 -0.18
N ILE A 13 10.11 15.98 -0.63
CA ILE A 13 9.01 15.98 -1.61
C ILE A 13 7.76 15.27 -1.06
N ILE A 14 7.89 14.58 0.08
CA ILE A 14 6.75 14.06 0.84
C ILE A 14 6.23 15.23 1.69
N GLY A 15 5.03 15.70 1.37
CA GLY A 15 4.52 17.00 1.77
C GLY A 15 4.92 18.10 0.78
N ASN A 16 5.09 19.32 1.31
CA ASN A 16 5.45 20.48 0.49
C ASN A 16 6.92 20.37 0.06
N LEU A 17 7.22 20.85 -1.16
CA LEU A 17 8.58 20.81 -1.68
C LEU A 17 9.49 21.70 -0.83
N GLN A 18 10.51 21.10 -0.21
CA GLN A 18 11.57 21.81 0.50
C GLN A 18 12.91 21.44 -0.11
N VAL A 19 13.68 22.45 -0.52
CA VAL A 19 14.99 22.24 -1.13
C VAL A 19 16.02 23.03 -0.34
N ARG A 20 17.08 22.35 0.09
CA ARG A 20 18.22 22.95 0.79
C ARG A 20 19.50 22.66 0.05
N ARG A 21 20.37 23.67 -0.03
CA ARG A 21 21.73 23.56 -0.57
C ARG A 21 22.68 24.15 0.46
N GLY A 22 23.33 23.30 1.25
CA GLY A 22 24.01 23.72 2.48
C GLY A 22 23.02 24.45 3.41
N ASP A 23 23.37 25.66 3.82
CA ASP A 23 22.52 26.50 4.69
C ASP A 23 21.43 27.28 3.93
N ALA A 24 21.49 27.30 2.59
CA ALA A 24 20.51 28.03 1.77
C ALA A 24 19.23 27.21 1.58
N VAL A 25 18.08 27.78 1.93
CA VAL A 25 16.76 27.25 1.58
C VAL A 25 16.32 27.85 0.24
N LEU A 26 15.98 26.99 -0.73
CA LEU A 26 15.49 27.39 -2.03
C LEU A 26 13.95 27.33 -2.02
N THR A 27 13.32 28.48 -2.22
CA THR A 27 11.86 28.62 -2.34
C THR A 27 11.40 28.42 -3.79
N ALA A 28 10.08 28.26 -3.98
CA ALA A 28 9.49 28.19 -5.32
C ALA A 28 9.89 29.37 -6.23
N ALA A 29 10.02 30.57 -5.67
CA ALA A 29 10.49 31.75 -6.41
C ALA A 29 11.95 31.60 -6.85
N THR A 30 12.83 31.11 -5.97
CA THR A 30 14.25 30.87 -6.32
C THR A 30 14.42 29.75 -7.35
N LEU A 31 13.51 28.79 -7.41
CA LEU A 31 13.53 27.73 -8.42
C LEU A 31 13.06 28.22 -9.81
N GLY A 32 12.54 29.44 -9.92
CA GLY A 32 12.08 30.01 -11.19
C GLY A 32 10.58 29.91 -11.42
N GLY A 33 9.79 29.63 -10.38
CA GLY A 33 8.33 29.53 -10.47
C GLY A 33 7.83 28.12 -10.79
N PRO A 34 6.53 27.97 -11.14
CA PRO A 34 5.87 26.68 -11.20
C PRO A 34 6.48 25.70 -12.21
N LYS A 35 6.71 26.12 -13.47
CA LYS A 35 7.19 25.21 -14.52
C LYS A 35 8.62 24.68 -14.29
N PRO A 36 9.61 25.52 -13.94
CA PRO A 36 10.92 25.02 -13.48
C PRO A 36 10.81 24.07 -12.29
N ARG A 37 9.99 24.39 -11.29
CA ARG A 37 9.76 23.53 -10.12
C ARG A 37 9.22 22.16 -10.53
N GLN A 38 8.20 22.12 -11.39
CA GLN A 38 7.61 20.88 -11.91
C GLN A 38 8.64 20.01 -12.64
N ILE A 39 9.54 20.60 -13.45
CA ILE A 39 10.65 19.85 -14.07
C ILE A 39 11.50 19.18 -12.98
N PHE A 40 11.87 19.94 -11.96
CA PHE A 40 12.71 19.42 -10.89
C PHE A 40 12.01 18.27 -10.13
N GLU A 41 10.72 18.42 -9.81
CA GLU A 41 9.90 17.38 -9.17
C GLU A 41 9.78 16.12 -10.02
N ILE A 42 9.51 16.25 -11.33
CA ILE A 42 9.47 15.10 -12.26
C ILE A 42 10.81 14.36 -12.27
N LEU A 43 11.93 15.08 -12.24
CA LEU A 43 13.26 14.48 -12.18
C LEU A 43 13.56 13.83 -10.81
N LEU A 44 13.01 14.35 -9.71
CA LEU A 44 13.13 13.73 -8.38
C LEU A 44 12.36 12.42 -8.30
N LEU A 45 11.17 12.35 -8.89
CA LEU A 45 10.38 11.10 -9.02
C LEU A 45 11.12 10.03 -9.83
N LYS A 46 12.08 10.43 -10.67
CA LYS A 46 12.93 9.56 -11.51
C LYS A 46 14.41 9.73 -11.16
N LEU A 47 14.74 9.90 -9.87
CA LEU A 47 16.12 10.12 -9.42
C LEU A 47 17.10 9.09 -10.02
N GLY A 48 18.20 9.58 -10.60
CA GLY A 48 19.20 8.73 -11.27
C GLY A 48 18.83 8.26 -12.68
N THR A 49 17.58 8.44 -13.12
CA THR A 49 17.12 8.00 -14.44
C THR A 49 16.95 9.19 -15.39
N PRO A 50 17.55 9.16 -16.61
CA PRO A 50 17.31 10.20 -17.61
C PRO A 50 15.85 10.29 -18.04
N VAL A 51 15.28 11.48 -18.00
CA VAL A 51 13.98 11.82 -18.59
C VAL A 51 14.21 12.63 -19.86
N SER A 52 13.70 12.16 -21.00
CA SER A 52 13.88 12.83 -22.29
C SER A 52 13.22 14.21 -22.31
N LYS A 53 13.74 15.12 -23.16
CA LYS A 53 13.13 16.44 -23.36
C LYS A 53 11.67 16.34 -23.82
N ASP A 54 11.38 15.42 -24.75
CA ASP A 54 10.02 15.23 -25.27
C ASP A 54 9.06 14.78 -24.17
N ARG A 55 9.49 13.88 -23.28
CA ARG A 55 8.66 13.45 -22.14
C ARG A 55 8.45 14.59 -21.14
N LEU A 56 9.47 15.40 -20.87
CA LEU A 56 9.31 16.59 -20.02
C LEU A 56 8.34 17.60 -20.63
N VAL A 57 8.40 17.82 -21.96
CA VAL A 57 7.46 18.67 -22.68
C VAL A 57 6.03 18.14 -22.53
N GLU A 58 5.83 16.85 -22.78
CA GLU A 58 4.53 16.21 -22.65
C GLU A 58 3.93 16.38 -21.25
N LEU A 59 4.70 16.05 -20.21
CA LEU A 59 4.29 16.13 -18.80
C LEU A 59 4.01 17.56 -18.34
N LEU A 60 4.79 18.54 -18.80
CA LEU A 60 4.61 19.93 -18.40
C LEU A 60 3.38 20.57 -19.04
N TRP A 61 3.05 20.24 -20.28
CA TRP A 61 2.01 20.95 -21.03
C TRP A 61 0.79 20.09 -21.37
N GLY A 62 0.72 18.84 -20.90
CA GLY A 62 -0.45 17.98 -21.10
C GLY A 62 -0.82 17.82 -22.58
N GLY A 63 0.20 17.65 -23.44
CA GLY A 63 0.02 17.54 -24.89
C GLY A 63 -0.31 18.86 -25.63
N ARG A 64 -0.30 20.02 -24.96
CA ARG A 64 -0.49 21.34 -25.59
C ARG A 64 0.72 22.27 -25.41
N PRO A 65 1.89 21.88 -25.96
CA PRO A 65 3.12 22.66 -25.82
C PRO A 65 3.06 23.99 -26.59
N PRO A 66 3.76 25.04 -26.14
CA PRO A 66 3.97 26.25 -26.95
C PRO A 66 4.85 25.94 -28.17
N GLY A 67 4.83 26.81 -29.19
CA GLY A 67 5.58 26.62 -30.43
C GLY A 67 7.09 26.42 -30.24
N GLU A 68 7.67 27.01 -29.20
CA GLU A 68 9.09 26.89 -28.83
C GLU A 68 9.30 26.15 -27.50
N ALA A 69 8.55 25.05 -27.28
CA ALA A 69 8.59 24.31 -26.02
C ALA A 69 9.98 23.80 -25.62
N LEU A 70 10.79 23.33 -26.58
CA LEU A 70 12.16 22.88 -26.31
C LEU A 70 13.07 24.01 -25.81
N ALA A 71 13.04 25.18 -26.48
CA ALA A 71 13.83 26.34 -26.07
C ALA A 71 13.35 26.88 -24.70
N THR A 72 12.05 26.83 -24.46
CA THR A 72 11.44 27.19 -23.17
C THR A 72 11.89 26.24 -22.05
N LEU A 73 11.86 24.93 -22.31
CA LEU A 73 12.33 23.89 -21.38
C LEU A 73 13.81 24.11 -21.03
N GLU A 74 14.67 24.34 -22.03
CA GLU A 74 16.10 24.60 -21.83
C GLU A 74 16.36 25.88 -21.01
N SER A 75 15.52 26.90 -21.20
CA SER A 75 15.56 28.13 -20.41
C SER A 75 15.19 27.86 -18.94
N TYR A 76 14.13 27.08 -18.68
CA TYR A 76 13.76 26.66 -17.33
C TYR A 76 14.87 25.83 -16.65
N VAL A 77 15.47 24.87 -17.37
CA VAL A 77 16.60 24.09 -16.85
C VAL A 77 17.81 24.98 -16.56
N SER A 78 18.06 26.01 -17.37
CA SER A 78 19.14 26.96 -17.14
C SER A 78 18.91 27.77 -15.84
N VAL A 79 17.67 28.14 -15.55
CA VAL A 79 17.28 28.77 -14.27
C VAL A 79 17.48 27.79 -13.11
N LEU A 80 17.03 26.54 -13.23
CA LEU A 80 17.25 25.52 -12.21
C LEU A 80 18.75 25.33 -11.93
N ARG A 81 19.58 25.19 -12.95
CA ARG A 81 21.04 25.02 -12.78
C ARG A 81 21.68 26.19 -12.06
N ARG A 82 21.28 27.42 -12.38
CA ARG A 82 21.81 28.61 -11.72
C ARG A 82 21.54 28.59 -10.21
N ASN A 83 20.39 28.05 -9.81
CA ASN A 83 19.94 28.03 -8.43
C ASN A 83 20.25 26.74 -7.67
N LEU A 84 20.37 25.58 -8.32
CA LEU A 84 20.73 24.32 -7.68
C LEU A 84 22.25 24.14 -7.59
N GLN A 85 22.99 24.59 -8.62
CA GLN A 85 24.41 24.28 -8.79
C GLN A 85 25.25 25.47 -9.26
N PRO A 86 25.27 26.59 -8.50
CA PRO A 86 26.06 27.76 -8.87
C PRO A 86 27.54 27.40 -9.01
N GLY A 87 28.14 27.78 -10.14
CA GLY A 87 29.55 27.48 -10.45
C GLY A 87 29.83 26.01 -10.83
N CYS A 88 28.84 25.12 -10.83
CA CYS A 88 29.01 23.68 -11.04
C CYS A 88 28.19 23.16 -12.25
N ALA A 89 28.23 23.89 -13.37
CA ALA A 89 27.32 23.68 -14.50
C ALA A 89 27.29 22.24 -15.05
N LYS A 90 28.43 21.53 -15.08
CA LYS A 90 28.54 20.16 -15.61
C LYS A 90 28.66 19.08 -14.53
N THR A 91 29.04 19.44 -13.31
CA THR A 91 29.36 18.50 -12.23
C THR A 91 28.31 18.50 -11.12
N GLY A 92 27.31 19.36 -11.18
CA GLY A 92 26.25 19.45 -10.18
C GLY A 92 25.12 18.43 -10.30
N PRO A 93 24.12 18.52 -9.40
CA PRO A 93 23.00 17.59 -9.31
C PRO A 93 22.20 17.45 -10.62
N LEU A 94 21.96 18.51 -11.37
CA LEU A 94 21.17 18.50 -12.61
C LEU A 94 22.03 18.35 -13.87
N ARG A 95 22.05 17.15 -14.44
CA ARG A 95 22.88 16.77 -15.59
C ARG A 95 22.07 16.64 -16.87
N THR A 96 22.72 16.87 -18.01
CA THR A 96 22.17 16.53 -19.33
C THR A 96 22.73 15.18 -19.72
N ALA A 97 21.85 14.23 -20.07
CA ALA A 97 22.20 12.88 -20.45
C ALA A 97 21.17 12.33 -21.43
N ASN A 98 21.60 11.55 -22.43
CA ASN A 98 20.73 10.83 -23.37
C ASN A 98 19.60 11.68 -24.00
N GLY A 99 19.91 12.90 -24.42
CA GLY A 99 18.92 13.81 -25.02
C GLY A 99 17.89 14.37 -24.03
N GLY A 100 18.11 14.20 -22.73
CA GLY A 100 17.24 14.61 -21.64
C GLY A 100 18.01 15.17 -20.44
N TYR A 101 17.38 15.07 -19.27
CA TYR A 101 17.95 15.51 -18.01
C TYR A 101 17.80 14.43 -16.93
N LEU A 102 18.71 14.41 -15.97
CA LEU A 102 18.62 13.58 -14.77
C LEU A 102 19.13 14.33 -13.56
N LEU A 103 18.71 13.88 -12.39
CA LEU A 103 19.32 14.25 -11.12
C LEU A 103 20.31 13.17 -10.69
N GLU A 104 21.54 13.59 -10.41
CA GLU A 104 22.66 12.76 -9.98
C GLU A 104 22.42 12.29 -8.53
N PRO A 105 22.16 10.99 -8.28
CA PRO A 105 21.79 10.50 -6.95
C PRO A 105 22.85 10.79 -5.89
N SER A 106 24.13 10.74 -6.27
CA SER A 106 25.25 11.04 -5.35
C SER A 106 25.28 12.50 -4.86
N LEU A 107 24.49 13.39 -5.45
CA LEU A 107 24.40 14.81 -5.11
C LEU A 107 23.00 15.24 -4.64
N VAL A 108 22.08 14.29 -4.44
CA VAL A 108 20.70 14.57 -4.03
C VAL A 108 20.29 13.62 -2.91
N GLU A 109 20.16 14.16 -1.71
CA GLU A 109 19.52 13.47 -0.59
C GLU A 109 18.00 13.70 -0.68
N LEU A 110 17.23 12.65 -0.97
CA LEU A 110 15.78 12.73 -1.17
C LEU A 110 15.05 11.86 -0.14
N ASP A 111 14.06 12.44 0.55
CA ASP A 111 13.20 11.71 1.50
C ASP A 111 12.45 10.53 0.85
N LEU A 112 11.91 10.72 -0.36
CA LEU A 112 11.27 9.65 -1.13
C LEU A 112 12.24 8.51 -1.50
N ALA A 113 13.48 8.83 -1.89
CA ALA A 113 14.49 7.81 -2.16
C ALA A 113 14.84 7.03 -0.88
N ARG A 114 15.03 7.74 0.24
CA ARG A 114 15.27 7.12 1.55
C ARG A 114 14.11 6.22 1.99
N PHE A 115 12.86 6.64 1.75
CA PHE A 115 11.68 5.82 2.01
C PHE A 115 11.75 4.51 1.21
N ASN A 116 11.98 4.59 -0.10
CA ASN A 116 12.07 3.42 -0.98
C ASN A 116 13.23 2.48 -0.56
N ASP A 117 14.42 3.03 -0.29
CA ASP A 117 15.58 2.24 0.14
C ASP A 117 15.30 1.46 1.44
N LEU A 118 14.56 2.05 2.39
CA LEU A 118 14.18 1.39 3.64
C LEU A 118 13.14 0.29 3.44
N VAL A 119 12.18 0.50 2.52
CA VAL A 119 11.21 -0.54 2.13
C VAL A 119 11.94 -1.71 1.47
N ASP A 120 12.84 -1.44 0.52
CA ASP A 120 13.63 -2.46 -0.18
C ASP A 120 14.58 -3.22 0.76
N LEU A 121 15.20 -2.51 1.72
CA LEU A 121 16.02 -3.13 2.75
C LEU A 121 15.21 -4.13 3.59
N ALA A 122 13.96 -3.78 3.91
CA ALA A 122 13.10 -4.63 4.70
C ALA A 122 12.73 -5.94 3.99
N GLU A 123 12.73 -5.97 2.64
CA GLU A 123 12.47 -7.19 1.86
C GLU A 123 13.54 -8.27 2.03
N HIS A 124 14.79 -7.85 2.28
CA HIS A 124 15.94 -8.74 2.33
C HIS A 124 16.47 -8.96 3.76
N SER A 125 15.72 -8.47 4.76
CA SER A 125 16.11 -8.47 6.17
C SER A 125 15.39 -9.55 6.97
N ASN A 126 15.98 -9.96 8.11
CA ASN A 126 15.27 -10.77 9.10
C ASN A 126 14.12 -9.96 9.75
N PRO A 127 13.14 -10.61 10.42
CA PRO A 127 11.95 -9.94 10.94
C PRO A 127 12.23 -8.69 11.81
N GLN A 128 13.21 -8.75 12.72
CA GLN A 128 13.53 -7.63 13.60
C GLN A 128 14.11 -6.44 12.83
N GLN A 129 15.03 -6.69 11.90
CA GLN A 129 15.62 -5.65 11.05
C GLN A 129 14.61 -5.09 10.05
N ALA A 130 13.78 -5.95 9.46
CA ALA A 130 12.73 -5.57 8.54
C ALA A 130 11.70 -4.66 9.23
N TYR A 131 11.27 -5.00 10.44
CA TYR A 131 10.35 -4.17 11.21
C TYR A 131 10.94 -2.79 11.53
N ALA A 132 12.21 -2.74 11.96
CA ALA A 132 12.89 -1.48 12.24
C ALA A 132 13.02 -0.61 10.97
N ALA A 133 13.37 -1.21 9.83
CA ALA A 133 13.46 -0.51 8.55
C ALA A 133 12.10 0.04 8.08
N LEU A 134 11.04 -0.78 8.14
CA LEU A 134 9.68 -0.35 7.79
C LEU A 134 9.18 0.77 8.70
N THR A 135 9.43 0.68 10.01
CA THR A 135 9.04 1.74 10.95
C THR A 135 9.74 3.07 10.61
N GLN A 136 11.03 3.02 10.28
CA GLN A 136 11.75 4.21 9.80
C GLN A 136 11.20 4.72 8.46
N ALA A 137 10.87 3.81 7.54
CA ALA A 137 10.28 4.17 6.25
C ALA A 137 8.96 4.90 6.48
N LEU A 138 8.03 4.33 7.25
CA LEU A 138 6.71 4.90 7.52
C LEU A 138 6.77 6.25 8.24
N ASN A 139 7.78 6.47 9.08
CA ASN A 139 8.02 7.79 9.68
C ASN A 139 8.44 8.84 8.62
N VAL A 140 9.30 8.48 7.67
CA VAL A 140 9.73 9.37 6.57
C VAL A 140 8.61 9.55 5.54
N GLY A 141 7.86 8.48 5.25
CA GLY A 141 6.74 8.43 4.32
C GLY A 141 5.44 9.00 4.87
N SER A 142 5.49 9.69 6.02
CA SER A 142 4.30 10.30 6.61
C SER A 142 3.96 11.62 5.89
N GLY A 143 3.00 11.56 4.97
CA GLY A 143 2.45 12.74 4.33
C GLY A 143 2.03 12.53 2.88
N THR A 144 1.32 13.51 2.33
CA THR A 144 0.91 13.51 0.92
C THR A 144 2.10 13.89 0.05
N LEU A 145 2.53 13.00 -0.84
CA LEU A 145 3.57 13.30 -1.82
C LEU A 145 3.16 14.52 -2.68
N LEU A 146 4.09 15.46 -2.93
CA LEU A 146 3.85 16.61 -3.79
C LEU A 146 2.58 17.41 -3.45
N SER A 147 2.37 17.75 -2.16
CA SER A 147 1.14 18.44 -1.74
C SER A 147 0.97 19.84 -2.36
N ASP A 148 2.05 20.43 -2.89
CA ASP A 148 2.03 21.71 -3.62
C ASP A 148 1.59 21.58 -5.10
N GLU A 149 1.39 20.37 -5.63
CA GLU A 149 1.03 20.11 -7.03
C GLU A 149 -0.38 19.49 -7.14
N LEU A 150 -1.40 20.35 -7.09
CA LEU A 150 -2.80 19.91 -7.00
C LEU A 150 -3.46 19.57 -8.35
N THR A 151 -2.86 19.97 -9.47
CA THR A 151 -3.51 19.93 -10.79
C THR A 151 -2.85 19.01 -11.82
N PRO A 152 -1.53 18.75 -11.82
CA PRO A 152 -0.95 17.90 -12.86
C PRO A 152 -1.25 16.41 -12.61
N GLU A 153 -1.71 15.73 -13.66
CA GLU A 153 -2.00 14.28 -13.66
C GLU A 153 -0.80 13.43 -13.23
N TRP A 154 0.41 13.78 -13.69
CA TRP A 154 1.63 13.07 -13.30
C TRP A 154 1.94 13.13 -11.80
N ALA A 155 1.47 14.17 -11.11
CA ALA A 155 1.64 14.31 -9.66
C ALA A 155 0.60 13.47 -8.91
N GLU A 156 -0.61 13.32 -9.46
CA GLU A 156 -1.65 12.44 -8.96
C GLU A 156 -1.23 10.97 -9.08
N GLU A 157 -0.78 10.53 -10.26
CA GLU A 157 -0.25 9.18 -10.46
C GLU A 157 0.89 8.85 -9.47
N ALA A 158 1.79 9.80 -9.25
CA ALA A 158 2.88 9.63 -8.29
C ALA A 158 2.39 9.53 -6.84
N ARG A 159 1.38 10.32 -6.47
CA ARG A 159 0.73 10.26 -5.15
C ARG A 159 0.05 8.93 -4.91
N ASP A 160 -0.69 8.43 -5.88
CA ASP A 160 -1.41 7.16 -5.77
C ASP A 160 -0.42 6.01 -5.61
N HIS A 161 0.65 6.00 -6.41
CA HIS A 161 1.72 5.02 -6.29
C HIS A 161 2.41 5.06 -4.91
N HIS A 162 2.70 6.25 -4.40
CA HIS A 162 3.30 6.40 -3.08
C HIS A 162 2.36 5.94 -1.96
N THR A 163 1.08 6.33 -2.02
CA THR A 163 0.04 5.91 -1.06
C THR A 163 -0.13 4.39 -1.04
N ALA A 164 -0.15 3.75 -2.20
CA ALA A 164 -0.21 2.30 -2.32
C ALA A 164 1.03 1.64 -1.69
N THR A 165 2.22 2.21 -1.90
CA THR A 165 3.48 1.69 -1.33
C THR A 165 3.52 1.87 0.19
N VAL A 166 3.09 3.01 0.72
CA VAL A 166 2.96 3.26 2.17
C VAL A 166 1.98 2.28 2.79
N THR A 167 0.84 2.06 2.16
CA THR A 167 -0.16 1.08 2.64
C THR A 167 0.42 -0.34 2.66
N ALA A 168 1.13 -0.76 1.60
CA ALA A 168 1.78 -2.06 1.58
C ALA A 168 2.84 -2.20 2.69
N ALA A 169 3.62 -1.15 2.95
CA ALA A 169 4.59 -1.11 4.04
C ALA A 169 3.92 -1.19 5.43
N GLN A 170 2.76 -0.53 5.63
CA GLN A 170 1.97 -0.63 6.86
C GLN A 170 1.45 -2.05 7.09
N ILE A 171 0.89 -2.70 6.06
CA ILE A 171 0.43 -4.09 6.13
C ILE A 171 1.59 -5.01 6.53
N ARG A 172 2.74 -4.87 5.87
CA ARG A 172 3.92 -5.69 6.15
C ARG A 172 4.47 -5.44 7.55
N ALA A 173 4.50 -4.18 8.01
CA ALA A 173 4.91 -3.84 9.36
C ALA A 173 3.96 -4.47 10.40
N ALA A 174 2.66 -4.47 10.15
CA ALA A 174 1.66 -5.11 11.02
C ALA A 174 1.87 -6.63 11.11
N GLU A 175 2.02 -7.29 9.96
CA GLU A 175 2.26 -8.75 9.88
C GLU A 175 3.54 -9.16 10.62
N ILE A 176 4.63 -8.42 10.45
CA ILE A 176 5.89 -8.69 11.14
C ILE A 176 5.76 -8.41 12.64
N ALA A 177 5.15 -7.29 13.04
CA ALA A 177 4.93 -6.95 14.45
C ALA A 177 4.13 -8.05 15.17
N ALA A 178 3.08 -8.57 14.54
CA ALA A 178 2.30 -9.69 15.07
C ALA A 178 3.17 -10.93 15.28
N GLY A 179 4.01 -11.29 14.31
CA GLY A 179 4.96 -12.41 14.42
C GLY A 179 6.04 -12.22 15.49
N LEU A 180 6.38 -10.96 15.83
CA LEU A 180 7.30 -10.60 16.91
C LEU A 180 6.63 -10.49 18.28
N GLY A 181 5.31 -10.67 18.38
CA GLY A 181 4.55 -10.48 19.62
C GLY A 181 4.33 -9.01 20.01
N GLN A 182 4.54 -8.08 19.08
CA GLN A 182 4.30 -6.64 19.24
C GLN A 182 2.86 -6.30 18.88
N ALA A 183 1.93 -6.80 19.70
CA ALA A 183 0.50 -6.79 19.38
C ALA A 183 -0.09 -5.37 19.25
N HIS A 184 0.40 -4.40 20.03
CA HIS A 184 -0.09 -3.02 19.97
C HIS A 184 0.25 -2.36 18.63
N GLU A 185 1.50 -2.47 18.22
CA GLU A 185 2.01 -1.94 16.97
C GLU A 185 1.39 -2.65 15.76
N ALA A 186 1.18 -3.97 15.85
CA ALA A 186 0.50 -4.74 14.83
C ALA A 186 -0.91 -4.20 14.54
N VAL A 187 -1.68 -3.92 15.60
CA VAL A 187 -3.01 -3.31 15.46
C VAL A 187 -2.91 -1.89 14.90
N GLN A 188 -2.00 -1.05 15.41
CA GLN A 188 -1.85 0.32 14.96
C GLN A 188 -1.55 0.41 13.45
N TRP A 189 -0.59 -0.38 12.96
CA TRP A 189 -0.22 -0.35 11.55
C TRP A 189 -1.33 -0.87 10.64
N SER A 190 -2.04 -1.92 11.07
CA SER A 190 -3.13 -2.48 10.28
C SER A 190 -4.37 -1.57 10.26
N GLU A 191 -4.67 -0.84 11.35
CA GLU A 191 -5.71 0.21 11.35
C GLU A 191 -5.38 1.33 10.36
N HIS A 192 -4.14 1.80 10.32
CA HIS A 192 -3.69 2.79 9.34
C HIS A 192 -3.82 2.28 7.90
N ALA A 193 -3.48 1.01 7.65
CA ALA A 193 -3.60 0.41 6.33
C ALA A 193 -5.06 0.31 5.87
N VAL A 194 -5.98 -0.11 6.77
CA VAL A 194 -7.41 -0.18 6.49
C VAL A 194 -8.01 1.21 6.24
N ALA A 195 -7.57 2.22 6.99
CA ALA A 195 -8.04 3.59 6.80
C ALA A 195 -7.58 4.17 5.45
N SER A 196 -6.39 3.79 4.98
CA SER A 196 -5.81 4.27 3.72
C SER A 196 -6.43 3.56 2.50
N GLU A 197 -6.58 2.23 2.56
CA GLU A 197 -7.15 1.44 1.46
C GLU A 197 -8.23 0.48 1.98
N PRO A 198 -9.47 0.97 2.22
CA PRO A 198 -10.55 0.15 2.78
C PRO A 198 -10.95 -1.04 1.91
N LEU A 199 -10.69 -1.00 0.61
CA LEU A 199 -10.99 -2.11 -0.31
C LEU A 199 -9.87 -3.16 -0.40
N ASN A 200 -8.77 -2.97 0.33
CA ASN A 200 -7.67 -3.93 0.37
C ASN A 200 -7.91 -5.01 1.43
N GLU A 201 -8.35 -6.20 1.00
CA GLU A 201 -8.63 -7.32 1.92
C GLU A 201 -7.40 -7.77 2.74
N ARG A 202 -6.17 -7.59 2.22
CA ARG A 202 -4.97 -7.93 2.98
C ARG A 202 -4.80 -7.02 4.20
N ALA A 203 -5.15 -5.73 4.10
CA ALA A 203 -5.15 -4.81 5.23
C ALA A 203 -6.11 -5.28 6.33
N TRP A 204 -7.32 -5.70 5.94
CA TRP A 204 -8.30 -6.28 6.88
C TRP A 204 -7.82 -7.60 7.48
N SER A 205 -7.17 -8.46 6.70
CA SER A 205 -6.59 -9.72 7.18
C SER A 205 -5.51 -9.46 8.22
N ALA A 206 -4.64 -8.48 7.98
CA ALA A 206 -3.63 -8.05 8.94
C ALA A 206 -4.28 -7.49 10.22
N LEU A 207 -5.36 -6.70 10.12
CA LEU A 207 -6.06 -6.16 11.28
C LEU A 207 -6.72 -7.25 12.13
N VAL A 208 -7.47 -8.15 11.50
CA VAL A 208 -8.15 -9.25 12.19
C VAL A 208 -7.14 -10.17 12.88
N THR A 209 -6.03 -10.49 12.22
CA THR A 209 -4.95 -11.31 12.80
C THR A 209 -4.21 -10.57 13.93
N SER A 210 -4.00 -9.26 13.80
CA SER A 210 -3.37 -8.45 14.83
C SER A 210 -4.25 -8.40 16.09
N LEU A 211 -5.56 -8.20 15.93
CA LEU A 211 -6.53 -8.23 17.03
C LEU A 211 -6.63 -9.62 17.68
N GLU A 212 -6.57 -10.70 16.89
CA GLU A 212 -6.45 -12.08 17.39
C GLU A 212 -5.20 -12.23 18.28
N SER A 213 -4.03 -11.80 17.79
CA SER A 213 -2.77 -11.89 18.54
C SER A 213 -2.75 -11.03 19.81
N ALA A 214 -3.54 -9.95 19.83
CA ALA A 214 -3.71 -9.08 20.98
C ALA A 214 -4.74 -9.59 22.01
N GLY A 215 -5.43 -10.71 21.73
CA GLY A 215 -6.53 -11.22 22.56
C GLY A 215 -7.81 -10.37 22.47
N ARG A 216 -7.91 -9.46 21.49
CA ARG A 216 -9.05 -8.53 21.29
C ARG A 216 -10.09 -9.15 20.36
N TYR A 217 -10.60 -10.34 20.73
CA TYR A 217 -11.38 -11.18 19.82
C TYR A 217 -12.69 -10.54 19.33
N ALA A 218 -13.44 -9.90 20.22
CA ALA A 218 -14.69 -9.22 19.88
C ALA A 218 -14.46 -8.10 18.84
N GLU A 219 -13.38 -7.33 18.99
CA GLU A 219 -13.01 -6.29 18.03
C GLU A 219 -12.58 -6.89 16.68
N GLY A 220 -11.90 -8.05 16.71
CA GLY A 220 -11.57 -8.82 15.51
C GLY A 220 -12.82 -9.28 14.73
N LEU A 221 -13.85 -9.77 15.43
CA LEU A 221 -15.13 -10.15 14.83
C LEU A 221 -15.83 -8.94 14.20
N GLN A 222 -15.86 -7.80 14.90
CA GLN A 222 -16.41 -6.56 14.38
C GLN A 222 -15.64 -6.05 13.14
N ALA A 223 -14.31 -6.16 13.13
CA ALA A 223 -13.49 -5.79 11.98
C ALA A 223 -13.77 -6.68 10.76
N TYR A 224 -13.90 -8.00 10.96
CA TYR A 224 -14.30 -8.92 9.90
C TYR A 224 -15.68 -8.56 9.31
N ASP A 225 -16.68 -8.31 10.16
CA ASP A 225 -18.03 -7.97 9.69
C ASP A 225 -18.07 -6.62 8.95
N LYS A 226 -17.30 -5.63 9.40
CA LYS A 226 -17.11 -4.36 8.68
C LYS A 226 -16.54 -4.60 7.28
N CYS A 227 -15.46 -5.37 7.17
CA CYS A 227 -14.85 -5.73 5.88
C CYS A 227 -15.85 -6.44 4.97
N ARG A 228 -16.54 -7.46 5.49
CA ARG A 228 -17.54 -8.25 4.74
C ARG A 228 -18.64 -7.36 4.17
N ARG A 229 -19.20 -6.44 4.98
CA ARG A 229 -20.23 -5.50 4.51
C ARG A 229 -19.70 -4.52 3.48
N LEU A 230 -18.46 -4.07 3.64
CA LEU A 230 -17.82 -3.14 2.71
C LEU A 230 -17.58 -3.80 1.34
N LEU A 231 -16.98 -4.99 1.29
CA LEU A 231 -16.69 -5.72 0.06
C LEU A 231 -17.98 -6.15 -0.66
N ASP A 232 -19.00 -6.58 0.07
CA ASP A 232 -20.31 -6.92 -0.50
C ASP A 232 -20.99 -5.69 -1.13
N ARG A 233 -20.95 -4.55 -0.43
CA ARG A 233 -21.56 -3.30 -0.91
C ARG A 233 -20.85 -2.73 -2.15
N ASP A 234 -19.52 -2.66 -2.13
CA ASP A 234 -18.75 -1.90 -3.12
C ASP A 234 -18.22 -2.77 -4.27
N LEU A 235 -17.98 -4.06 -4.01
CA LEU A 235 -17.43 -5.00 -5.01
C LEU A 235 -18.37 -6.18 -5.32
N GLY A 236 -19.45 -6.37 -4.55
CA GLY A 236 -20.39 -7.48 -4.74
C GLY A 236 -19.76 -8.85 -4.44
N CYS A 237 -18.71 -8.89 -3.62
CA CYS A 237 -17.98 -10.12 -3.31
C CYS A 237 -17.89 -10.36 -1.80
N ALA A 238 -17.79 -11.64 -1.43
CA ALA A 238 -17.54 -12.04 -0.05
C ALA A 238 -16.01 -12.07 0.22
N PRO A 239 -15.57 -11.89 1.49
CA PRO A 239 -14.16 -12.01 1.87
C PRO A 239 -13.49 -13.26 1.31
N GLY A 240 -12.22 -13.19 0.97
CA GLY A 240 -11.38 -14.31 0.57
C GLY A 240 -11.07 -15.31 1.70
N PRO A 241 -10.36 -16.40 1.38
CA PRO A 241 -10.15 -17.51 2.30
C PRO A 241 -9.32 -17.13 3.53
N ALA A 242 -8.25 -16.35 3.37
CA ALA A 242 -7.37 -15.97 4.48
C ALA A 242 -8.13 -15.21 5.58
N LEU A 243 -8.96 -14.24 5.20
CA LEU A 243 -9.78 -13.47 6.14
C LEU A 243 -10.89 -14.33 6.77
N ARG A 244 -11.50 -15.25 6.02
CA ARG A 244 -12.47 -16.22 6.56
C ARG A 244 -11.85 -17.19 7.56
N GLU A 245 -10.63 -17.66 7.31
CA GLU A 245 -9.91 -18.54 8.23
C GLU A 245 -9.58 -17.82 9.55
N ALA A 246 -9.14 -16.56 9.48
CA ALA A 246 -8.92 -15.74 10.67
C ALA A 246 -10.21 -15.55 11.48
N HIS A 247 -11.34 -15.31 10.80
CA HIS A 247 -12.65 -15.23 11.46
C HIS A 247 -13.05 -16.53 12.18
N VAL A 248 -12.80 -17.70 11.57
CA VAL A 248 -13.09 -18.99 12.23
C VAL A 248 -12.28 -19.15 13.51
N ARG A 249 -10.99 -18.80 13.51
CA ARG A 249 -10.15 -18.86 14.72
C ARG A 249 -10.64 -17.92 15.81
N LEU A 250 -11.04 -16.70 15.44
CA LEU A 250 -11.63 -15.74 16.39
C LEU A 250 -12.88 -16.28 17.07
N LEU A 251 -13.75 -16.95 16.31
CA LEU A 251 -14.96 -17.56 16.88
C LEU A 251 -14.62 -18.65 17.88
N GLN A 252 -13.70 -19.55 17.53
CA GLN A 252 -13.23 -20.59 18.45
C GLN A 252 -12.67 -19.98 19.74
N LYS A 253 -11.83 -18.94 19.64
CA LYS A 253 -11.25 -18.25 20.80
C LYS A 253 -12.28 -17.52 21.67
N THR A 254 -13.28 -16.92 21.05
CA THR A 254 -14.37 -16.26 21.76
C THR A 254 -15.21 -17.29 22.53
N ALA A 255 -15.47 -18.43 21.90
CA ALA A 255 -16.24 -19.51 22.49
C ALA A 255 -15.48 -20.22 23.63
N GLU A 256 -14.15 -20.39 23.55
CA GLU A 256 -13.33 -20.86 24.68
C GLU A 256 -13.47 -19.99 25.94
N THR A 257 -13.83 -18.72 25.77
CA THR A 257 -13.99 -17.75 26.87
C THR A 257 -15.38 -17.81 27.52
N ASP A 258 -16.34 -18.52 26.89
CA ASP A 258 -17.72 -18.71 27.35
C ASP A 258 -18.14 -20.18 27.17
N GLY A 259 -18.14 -20.94 28.27
CA GLY A 259 -18.29 -22.40 28.25
C GLY A 259 -19.57 -22.90 27.55
N GLU A 260 -20.68 -22.17 27.64
CA GLU A 260 -21.93 -22.55 26.96
C GLU A 260 -21.88 -22.27 25.45
N LEU A 261 -21.22 -21.17 25.05
CA LEU A 261 -21.01 -20.81 23.65
C LEU A 261 -19.98 -21.72 22.96
N SER A 262 -18.99 -22.22 23.71
CA SER A 262 -17.99 -23.19 23.24
C SER A 262 -18.61 -24.46 22.69
N GLU A 263 -19.49 -25.10 23.47
CA GLU A 263 -20.12 -26.37 23.09
C GLU A 263 -21.03 -26.21 21.86
N VAL A 264 -21.76 -25.09 21.78
CA VAL A 264 -22.63 -24.78 20.64
C VAL A 264 -21.81 -24.51 19.38
N LEU A 265 -20.72 -23.75 19.49
CA LEU A 265 -19.87 -23.43 18.33
C LEU A 265 -19.11 -24.67 17.82
N GLU A 266 -18.55 -25.49 18.72
CA GLU A 266 -17.93 -26.77 18.34
C GLU A 266 -18.92 -27.68 17.64
N ALA A 267 -20.13 -27.83 18.18
CA ALA A 267 -21.17 -28.66 17.57
C ALA A 267 -21.55 -28.16 16.16
N LEU A 268 -21.65 -26.83 15.97
CA LEU A 268 -22.00 -26.23 14.69
C LEU A 268 -20.87 -26.30 13.65
N LEU A 269 -19.62 -26.07 14.06
CA LEU A 269 -18.45 -26.23 13.19
C LEU A 269 -18.30 -27.69 12.75
N TYR A 270 -18.40 -28.63 13.70
CA TYR A 270 -18.36 -30.06 13.44
C TYR A 270 -19.47 -30.51 12.47
N LEU A 271 -20.71 -30.04 12.67
CA LEU A 271 -21.82 -30.37 11.78
C LEU A 271 -21.58 -29.84 10.36
N ASN A 272 -21.05 -28.62 10.22
CA ASN A 272 -20.77 -27.99 8.93
C ASN A 272 -19.69 -28.76 8.16
N GLU A 273 -18.57 -29.11 8.80
CA GLU A 273 -17.51 -29.92 8.18
C GLU A 273 -18.02 -31.30 7.77
N ARG A 274 -18.78 -31.96 8.65
CA ARG A 274 -19.32 -33.30 8.39
C ARG A 274 -20.33 -33.29 7.23
N MET A 275 -21.19 -32.27 7.15
CA MET A 275 -22.11 -32.11 6.03
C MET A 275 -21.39 -31.80 4.71
N ARG A 276 -20.33 -30.97 4.72
CA ARG A 276 -19.51 -30.72 3.52
C ARG A 276 -18.81 -31.99 3.04
N ALA A 277 -18.23 -32.77 3.94
CA ALA A 277 -17.60 -34.04 3.60
C ALA A 277 -18.62 -35.05 3.04
N GLN A 278 -19.85 -35.03 3.55
CA GLN A 278 -20.92 -35.91 3.09
C GLN A 278 -21.48 -35.47 1.74
N SER A 279 -21.64 -34.16 1.47
CA SER A 279 -22.08 -33.66 0.16
C SER A 279 -21.03 -33.91 -0.94
N LEU A 280 -19.74 -33.81 -0.61
CA LEU A 280 -18.64 -34.17 -1.51
C LEU A 280 -18.65 -35.68 -1.83
N ARG A 281 -18.88 -36.53 -0.83
CA ARG A 281 -19.03 -37.99 -1.03
C ARG A 281 -20.27 -38.35 -1.85
N GLU A 282 -21.42 -37.72 -1.58
CA GLU A 282 -22.65 -37.92 -2.36
C GLU A 282 -22.50 -37.45 -3.80
N SER A 283 -21.82 -36.32 -4.03
CA SER A 283 -21.50 -35.82 -5.37
C SER A 283 -20.57 -36.78 -6.12
N ALA A 284 -19.56 -37.34 -5.44
CA ALA A 284 -18.68 -38.36 -6.02
C ALA A 284 -19.42 -39.68 -6.32
N MET A 285 -20.33 -40.11 -5.44
CA MET A 285 -21.18 -41.29 -5.66
C MET A 285 -22.22 -41.07 -6.77
N ALA A 286 -22.81 -39.87 -6.88
CA ALA A 286 -23.71 -39.50 -7.97
C ALA A 286 -22.97 -39.39 -9.31
N ALA A 287 -21.72 -38.91 -9.32
CA ALA A 287 -20.86 -38.96 -10.50
C ALA A 287 -20.51 -40.41 -10.90
N ALA A 288 -20.34 -41.32 -9.94
CA ALA A 288 -20.15 -42.74 -10.20
C ALA A 288 -21.44 -43.44 -10.69
N ASN A 289 -22.61 -43.10 -10.13
CA ASN A 289 -23.92 -43.66 -10.49
C ASN A 289 -24.56 -43.03 -11.73
N SER A 290 -24.13 -41.84 -12.18
CA SER A 290 -24.63 -41.23 -13.43
C SER A 290 -24.19 -41.97 -14.70
N ARG A 291 -23.36 -43.02 -14.58
CA ARG A 291 -23.17 -44.05 -15.61
C ARG A 291 -24.29 -45.11 -15.65
N SER A 292 -25.24 -45.10 -14.71
CA SER A 292 -26.43 -45.94 -14.71
C SER A 292 -27.65 -45.22 -14.09
N ARG A 293 -28.39 -44.50 -14.94
CA ARG A 293 -29.74 -43.92 -14.74
C ARG A 293 -29.91 -42.76 -13.75
N GLY A 294 -30.63 -41.76 -14.24
CA GLY A 294 -30.93 -40.51 -13.54
C GLY A 294 -32.04 -40.62 -12.52
N PHE A 295 -31.76 -40.12 -11.32
CA PHE A 295 -32.76 -39.67 -10.36
C PHE A 295 -32.15 -38.52 -9.56
N ARG A 296 -32.75 -37.33 -9.63
CA ARG A 296 -32.36 -36.16 -8.82
C ARG A 296 -33.34 -36.05 -7.65
N THR A 297 -32.94 -36.55 -6.50
CA THR A 297 -33.46 -36.07 -5.20
C THR A 297 -32.49 -35.02 -4.71
N GLY A 298 -32.92 -33.75 -4.68
CA GLY A 298 -32.21 -32.73 -3.89
C GLY A 298 -32.23 -33.20 -2.44
N SER A 299 -31.09 -33.57 -1.89
CA SER A 299 -31.04 -34.24 -0.60
C SER A 299 -31.38 -33.23 0.51
N ASN A 300 -32.17 -33.67 1.49
CA ASN A 300 -32.54 -32.86 2.67
C ASN A 300 -31.31 -32.30 3.42
N HIS A 301 -30.13 -32.88 3.22
CA HIS A 301 -28.87 -32.43 3.82
C HIS A 301 -28.35 -31.14 3.17
N GLU A 302 -28.57 -30.94 1.87
CA GLU A 302 -28.12 -29.74 1.17
C GLU A 302 -28.93 -28.50 1.61
N SER A 303 -30.24 -28.71 1.81
CA SER A 303 -31.15 -27.72 2.37
C SER A 303 -30.85 -27.43 3.85
N ALA A 304 -30.61 -28.47 4.66
CA ALA A 304 -30.24 -28.31 6.07
C ALA A 304 -28.88 -27.59 6.22
N SER A 305 -27.90 -27.93 5.37
CA SER A 305 -26.60 -27.25 5.32
C SER A 305 -26.74 -25.78 4.97
N ARG A 306 -27.62 -25.43 4.03
CA ARG A 306 -27.94 -24.03 3.69
C ARG A 306 -28.59 -23.29 4.86
N ILE A 307 -29.50 -23.93 5.58
CA ILE A 307 -30.20 -23.35 6.73
C ILE A 307 -29.23 -23.11 7.90
N ILE A 308 -28.41 -24.10 8.25
CA ILE A 308 -27.41 -23.97 9.32
C ILE A 308 -26.35 -22.94 8.95
N SER A 309 -25.89 -22.93 7.69
CA SER A 309 -24.97 -21.89 7.20
C SER A 309 -25.62 -20.50 7.25
N SER A 310 -26.90 -20.39 6.91
CA SER A 310 -27.65 -19.13 7.02
C SER A 310 -27.85 -18.70 8.47
N PHE A 311 -28.03 -19.63 9.40
CA PHE A 311 -28.20 -19.35 10.82
C PHE A 311 -26.89 -18.92 11.47
N LEU A 312 -25.79 -19.63 11.18
CA LEU A 312 -24.43 -19.23 11.54
C LEU A 312 -24.12 -17.85 10.96
N ASN A 313 -24.36 -17.61 9.67
CA ASN A 313 -24.13 -16.30 9.06
C ASN A 313 -24.98 -15.18 9.69
N LYS A 314 -26.16 -15.47 10.24
CA LYS A 314 -26.99 -14.50 10.97
C LYS A 314 -26.53 -14.30 12.41
N ALA A 315 -26.17 -15.36 13.12
CA ALA A 315 -25.65 -15.30 14.48
C ALA A 315 -24.31 -14.56 14.54
N LEU A 316 -23.50 -14.70 13.49
CA LEU A 316 -22.21 -14.03 13.30
C LEU A 316 -22.33 -12.58 12.78
N ALA A 317 -23.54 -12.08 12.51
CA ALA A 317 -23.78 -10.75 11.97
C ALA A 317 -24.44 -9.77 12.98
N VAL A 318 -24.66 -10.19 14.24
CA VAL A 318 -25.39 -9.39 15.27
C VAL A 318 -24.59 -9.21 16.57
N SER A 319 -23.29 -9.52 16.60
CA SER A 319 -22.38 -9.30 17.73
C SER A 319 -21.13 -8.52 17.32
#